data_AF-A0A937WDQ4-F1
#
_entry.id   AF-A0A937WDQ4-F1
#
_cell.length_a   1.000
_cell.length_b   1.000
_cell.length_c   1.000
_cell.angle_alpha   90.00
_cell.angle_beta   90.00
_cell.angle_gamma   90.00
#
_symmetry.space_group_name_H-M   'P 1'
#
loop_
_entity.id
_entity.type
_entity.pdbx_description
1 polymer ?
#
loop_
_entity_poly.entity_id
_entity_poly.type
_entity_poly.pdbx_seq_one_letter_code
_entity_poly.pdbx_strand_id
1 'polypeptide(L)'
;MDYQPILKELEDLTVETFSLWDHNRVGFQWRHYTLNHTLRVRDMCLELGRKEGADLTQLAFAATLHDITKKYDGKILADEKGNRVLDEYGFWVNETLLPNPNKSNIVTKLYSENNQQGTVHSVSGAFIAKKLLESYGLPDDFNDAVSSIIRAHVRPPKLTPEQYDELYGKVESRILYDADTMDANVGYTAFYRNVHIHSYGAIQRGGFDLSAYVDNLPRWIDTKYSFVDDLLTESGRDIGAKRQERNKTLYQMLSEEKQHFDLNLKYGLLGVIDYFVKGAEDVSGTDDPNCREQMSYLERKWIPERKEWAQKENGDIQKLVQQSINRVVDFCNLMEAECSGKA
;
A
#
# COMPACT_ATOMS: atom_id res chain seq x y z
N MET A 1 -3.93 -13.70 28.49
CA MET A 1 -3.13 -14.39 27.46
C MET A 1 -2.14 -13.39 26.89
N ASP A 2 -0.89 -13.76 26.66
CA ASP A 2 0.07 -12.86 26.01
C ASP A 2 -0.05 -13.01 24.49
N TYR A 3 -0.58 -11.97 23.83
CA TYR A 3 -0.84 -11.97 22.39
C TYR A 3 0.40 -11.64 21.56
N GLN A 4 1.43 -11.04 22.15
CA GLN A 4 2.57 -10.51 21.40
C GLN A 4 3.43 -11.59 20.72
N PRO A 5 3.79 -12.71 21.39
CA PRO A 5 4.53 -13.78 20.74
C PRO A 5 3.76 -14.38 19.55
N ILE A 6 2.45 -14.59 19.73
CA ILE A 6 1.57 -15.16 18.68
C ILE A 6 1.49 -14.21 17.49
N LEU A 7 1.28 -12.91 17.72
CA LEU A 7 1.25 -11.92 16.66
C LEU A 7 2.58 -11.89 15.88
N LYS A 8 3.71 -12.04 16.58
CA LYS A 8 5.02 -12.07 15.93
C LYS A 8 5.20 -13.30 15.03
N GLU A 9 4.80 -14.48 15.51
CA GLU A 9 4.82 -15.70 14.69
C GLU A 9 3.92 -15.59 13.46
N LEU A 10 2.74 -14.98 13.60
CA LEU A 10 1.84 -14.73 12.48
C LEU A 10 2.39 -13.72 11.48
N GLU A 11 3.09 -12.67 11.94
CA GLU A 11 3.81 -11.75 11.06
C GLU A 11 4.89 -12.48 10.26
N ASP A 12 5.68 -13.34 10.92
CA ASP A 12 6.73 -14.12 10.26
C ASP A 12 6.13 -15.11 9.25
N LEU A 13 4.99 -15.73 9.57
CA LEU A 13 4.22 -16.55 8.65
C LEU A 13 3.68 -15.76 7.45
N THR A 14 3.22 -14.52 7.65
CA THR A 14 2.79 -13.63 6.55
C THR A 14 3.95 -13.33 5.61
N VAL A 15 5.12 -13.01 6.15
CA VAL A 15 6.35 -12.79 5.37
C VAL A 15 6.71 -14.03 4.56
N GLU A 16 6.74 -15.20 5.21
CA GLU A 16 7.01 -16.48 4.56
C GLU A 16 6.01 -16.73 3.43
N THR A 17 4.71 -16.56 3.70
CA THR A 17 3.62 -16.78 2.75
C THR A 17 3.81 -15.95 1.49
N PHE A 18 4.12 -14.66 1.61
CA PHE A 18 4.29 -13.79 0.44
C PHE A 18 5.48 -14.18 -0.45
N SER A 19 6.44 -14.94 0.08
CA SER A 19 7.62 -15.44 -0.66
C SER A 19 7.38 -16.72 -1.47
N LEU A 20 6.23 -17.38 -1.29
CA LEU A 20 5.97 -18.69 -1.90
C LEU A 20 5.69 -18.63 -3.41
N TRP A 21 5.36 -17.46 -3.96
CA TRP A 21 5.12 -17.26 -5.39
C TRP A 21 6.39 -16.82 -6.11
N ASP A 22 6.68 -17.45 -7.24
CA ASP A 22 7.80 -17.04 -8.11
C ASP A 22 7.49 -15.77 -8.89
N HIS A 23 6.20 -15.49 -9.12
CA HIS A 23 5.72 -14.27 -9.75
C HIS A 23 6.13 -13.06 -8.91
N ASN A 24 7.02 -12.24 -9.50
CA ASN A 24 7.43 -11.00 -8.90
C ASN A 24 6.30 -9.96 -8.92
N ARG A 25 5.71 -9.70 -10.09
CA ARG A 25 4.71 -8.64 -10.30
C ARG A 25 3.49 -9.13 -11.07
N VAL A 26 2.29 -8.87 -10.55
CA VAL A 26 1.01 -9.15 -11.21
C VAL A 26 0.05 -7.98 -10.98
N GLY A 27 -0.49 -7.45 -12.08
CA GLY A 27 -1.36 -6.27 -12.03
C GLY A 27 -0.66 -5.09 -11.34
N PHE A 28 -1.24 -4.65 -10.23
CA PHE A 28 -0.76 -3.51 -9.44
C PHE A 28 0.00 -3.92 -8.18
N GLN A 29 0.43 -5.18 -8.09
CA GLN A 29 1.11 -5.74 -6.92
C GLN A 29 2.44 -6.36 -7.32
N TRP A 30 3.44 -6.17 -6.47
CA TRP A 30 4.75 -6.82 -6.57
C TRP A 30 5.17 -7.34 -5.21
N ARG A 31 6.19 -8.20 -5.16
CA ARG A 31 6.57 -8.96 -3.95
C ARG A 31 6.77 -8.05 -2.73
N HIS A 32 7.63 -7.04 -2.82
CA HIS A 32 7.86 -6.14 -1.67
C HIS A 32 6.71 -5.18 -1.39
N TYR A 33 5.81 -4.93 -2.36
CA TYR A 33 4.63 -4.11 -2.10
C TYR A 33 3.73 -4.75 -1.07
N THR A 34 3.36 -6.03 -1.26
CA THR A 34 2.39 -6.69 -0.39
C THR A 34 2.83 -6.65 1.07
N LEU A 35 4.10 -6.99 1.36
CA LEU A 35 4.62 -6.91 2.72
C LEU A 35 4.66 -5.46 3.26
N ASN A 36 5.25 -4.53 2.51
CA ASN A 36 5.35 -3.14 2.97
C ASN A 36 3.97 -2.52 3.19
N HIS A 37 3.00 -2.85 2.34
CA HIS A 37 1.60 -2.44 2.46
C HIS A 37 0.96 -2.99 3.73
N THR A 38 1.05 -4.31 3.98
CA THR A 38 0.51 -4.94 5.19
C THR A 38 1.02 -4.26 6.47
N LEU A 39 2.31 -3.95 6.53
CA LEU A 39 2.89 -3.29 7.70
C LEU A 39 2.40 -1.84 7.87
N ARG A 40 2.34 -1.05 6.79
CA ARG A 40 1.81 0.33 6.85
C ARG A 40 0.33 0.37 7.20
N VAL A 41 -0.46 -0.55 6.66
CA VAL A 41 -1.90 -0.68 6.98
C VAL A 41 -2.08 -1.02 8.45
N ARG A 42 -1.27 -1.93 9.01
CA ARG A 42 -1.30 -2.21 10.45
C ARG A 42 -0.98 -0.98 11.29
N ASP A 43 0.09 -0.27 10.99
CA ASP A 43 0.48 0.91 11.76
C ASP A 43 -0.61 2.00 11.69
N MET A 44 -1.24 2.18 10.52
CA MET A 44 -2.38 3.07 10.36
C MET A 44 -3.62 2.59 11.13
N CYS A 45 -3.94 1.29 11.11
CA CYS A 45 -5.03 0.72 11.90
C CYS A 45 -4.85 1.01 13.38
N LEU A 46 -3.63 0.87 13.90
CA LEU A 46 -3.34 1.15 15.30
C LEU A 46 -3.46 2.64 15.64
N GLU A 47 -3.09 3.54 14.73
CA GLU A 47 -3.28 4.98 14.94
C GLU A 47 -4.77 5.37 14.92
N LEU A 48 -5.52 4.93 13.92
CA LEU A 48 -6.96 5.15 13.83
C LEU A 48 -7.67 4.53 15.05
N GLY A 49 -7.30 3.31 15.45
CA GLY A 49 -7.86 2.63 16.60
C GLY A 49 -7.67 3.40 17.91
N ARG A 50 -6.53 4.07 18.11
CA ARG A 50 -6.33 4.94 19.28
C ARG A 50 -7.26 6.15 19.27
N LYS A 51 -7.54 6.71 18.10
CA LYS A 51 -8.42 7.89 17.93
C LYS A 51 -9.90 7.53 18.08
N GLU A 52 -10.29 6.35 17.61
CA GLU A 52 -11.67 5.87 17.58
C GLU A 52 -12.04 5.04 18.82
N GLY A 53 -11.08 4.73 19.70
CA GLY A 53 -11.32 3.92 20.91
C GLY A 53 -11.58 2.44 20.63
N ALA A 54 -10.96 1.90 19.57
CA ALA A 54 -11.14 0.52 19.12
C ALA A 54 -10.25 -0.48 19.86
N ASP A 55 -10.54 -1.78 19.72
CA ASP A 55 -9.66 -2.85 20.21
C ASP A 55 -8.39 -2.97 19.36
N LEU A 56 -7.30 -2.40 19.87
CA LEU A 56 -5.99 -2.42 19.22
C LEU A 56 -5.42 -3.82 19.02
N THR A 57 -5.80 -4.79 19.85
CA THR A 57 -5.31 -6.17 19.74
C THR A 57 -5.97 -6.85 18.54
N GLN A 58 -7.31 -6.71 18.41
CA GLN A 58 -8.03 -7.24 17.25
C GLN A 58 -7.53 -6.60 15.95
N LEU A 59 -7.32 -5.28 15.94
CA LEU A 59 -6.77 -4.56 14.79
C LEU A 59 -5.36 -5.01 14.40
N ALA A 60 -4.49 -5.25 15.38
CA ALA A 60 -3.13 -5.71 15.09
C ALA A 60 -3.14 -7.06 14.36
N PHE A 61 -3.96 -8.01 14.82
CA PHE A 61 -4.10 -9.32 14.18
C PHE A 61 -4.80 -9.23 12.82
N ALA A 62 -5.91 -8.51 12.75
CA ALA A 62 -6.67 -8.35 11.50
C ALA A 62 -5.81 -7.69 10.42
N ALA A 63 -5.13 -6.59 10.73
CA ALA A 63 -4.29 -5.89 9.77
C ALA A 63 -3.03 -6.69 9.38
N THR A 64 -2.44 -7.50 10.26
CA THR A 64 -1.32 -8.40 9.88
C THR A 64 -1.75 -9.49 8.90
N LEU A 65 -3.01 -9.93 8.97
CA LEU A 65 -3.51 -11.09 8.22
C LEU A 65 -4.46 -10.74 7.06
N HIS A 66 -4.89 -9.47 6.91
CA HIS A 66 -5.97 -9.12 5.98
C HIS A 66 -5.70 -9.57 4.54
N ASP A 67 -4.44 -9.42 4.11
CA ASP A 67 -3.98 -9.73 2.76
C ASP A 67 -3.24 -11.08 2.67
N ILE A 68 -3.37 -11.97 3.67
CA ILE A 68 -2.60 -13.24 3.74
C ILE A 68 -2.84 -14.15 2.53
N THR A 69 -4.02 -14.06 1.90
CA THR A 69 -4.36 -14.79 0.67
C THR A 69 -4.26 -13.94 -0.60
N LYS A 70 -3.81 -12.68 -0.50
CA LYS A 70 -3.77 -11.76 -1.63
C LYS A 70 -2.92 -12.24 -2.80
N LYS A 71 -1.86 -13.00 -2.53
CA LYS A 71 -0.96 -13.55 -3.57
C LYS A 71 -1.64 -14.57 -4.49
N TYR A 72 -2.82 -15.08 -4.14
CA TYR A 72 -3.64 -15.88 -5.04
C TYR A 72 -4.34 -15.04 -6.12
N ASP A 73 -4.48 -13.72 -5.93
CA ASP A 73 -5.09 -12.83 -6.91
C ASP A 73 -4.16 -12.64 -8.12
N GLY A 74 -4.55 -13.21 -9.25
CA GLY A 74 -3.91 -13.04 -10.54
C GLY A 74 -4.39 -11.81 -11.31
N LYS A 75 -4.27 -11.84 -12.63
CA LYS A 75 -4.79 -10.75 -13.47
C LYS A 75 -6.31 -10.70 -13.36
N ILE A 76 -6.85 -9.48 -13.34
CA ILE A 76 -8.30 -9.27 -13.42
C ILE A 76 -8.79 -9.79 -14.76
N LEU A 77 -9.82 -10.62 -14.74
CA LEU A 77 -10.43 -11.17 -15.94
C LEU A 77 -11.25 -10.09 -16.67
N ALA A 78 -11.22 -10.15 -18.00
CA ALA A 78 -12.03 -9.30 -18.86
C ALA A 78 -12.93 -10.15 -19.77
N ASP A 79 -14.13 -9.64 -20.07
CA ASP A 79 -15.05 -10.22 -21.04
C ASP A 79 -14.56 -9.98 -22.49
N GLU A 80 -15.27 -10.52 -23.48
CA GLU A 80 -14.95 -10.36 -24.91
C GLU A 80 -14.95 -8.89 -25.38
N LYS A 81 -15.59 -7.99 -24.62
CA LYS A 81 -15.65 -6.55 -24.90
C LYS A 81 -14.58 -5.75 -24.15
N GLY A 82 -13.75 -6.42 -23.34
CA GLY A 82 -12.71 -5.81 -22.52
C GLY A 82 -13.21 -5.23 -21.19
N ASN A 83 -14.46 -5.47 -20.80
CA ASN A 83 -14.96 -5.05 -19.48
C ASN A 83 -14.50 -6.03 -18.41
N ARG A 84 -14.29 -5.55 -17.18
CA ARG A 84 -13.93 -6.42 -16.05
C ARG A 84 -15.07 -7.39 -15.74
N VAL A 85 -14.74 -8.67 -15.57
CA VAL A 85 -15.68 -9.70 -15.13
C VAL A 85 -15.95 -9.52 -13.64
N LEU A 86 -17.24 -9.61 -13.27
CA LEU A 86 -17.71 -9.51 -11.89
C LEU A 86 -18.27 -10.84 -11.41
N ASP A 87 -18.09 -11.16 -10.13
CA ASP A 87 -18.79 -12.27 -9.47
C ASP A 87 -20.24 -11.89 -9.10
N GLU A 88 -20.97 -12.82 -8.48
CA GLU A 88 -22.37 -12.60 -8.07
C GLU A 88 -22.54 -11.50 -7.01
N TYR A 89 -21.47 -11.14 -6.30
CA TYR A 89 -21.44 -10.07 -5.29
C TYR A 89 -20.90 -8.75 -5.86
N GLY A 90 -20.50 -8.73 -7.13
CA GLY A 90 -19.99 -7.55 -7.83
C GLY A 90 -18.48 -7.30 -7.63
N PHE A 91 -17.75 -8.25 -7.07
CA PHE A 91 -16.28 -8.16 -6.99
C PHE A 91 -15.63 -8.55 -8.31
N TRP A 92 -14.43 -8.00 -8.56
CA TRP A 92 -13.66 -8.38 -9.74
C TRP A 92 -13.20 -9.82 -9.63
N VAL A 93 -13.40 -10.59 -10.70
CA VAL A 93 -12.87 -11.95 -10.80
C VAL A 93 -11.44 -11.88 -11.30
N ASN A 94 -10.54 -12.57 -10.60
CA ASN A 94 -9.13 -12.66 -10.96
C ASN A 94 -8.80 -14.10 -11.39
N GLU A 95 -7.79 -14.24 -12.26
CA GLU A 95 -7.07 -15.50 -12.40
C GLU A 95 -6.60 -15.98 -11.01
N THR A 96 -6.59 -17.29 -10.75
CA THR A 96 -5.95 -17.80 -9.54
C THR A 96 -4.49 -18.10 -9.80
N LEU A 97 -3.59 -17.46 -9.05
CA LEU A 97 -2.18 -17.79 -9.03
C LEU A 97 -1.90 -18.87 -7.99
N LEU A 98 -1.19 -19.91 -8.39
CA LEU A 98 -0.71 -20.94 -7.47
C LEU A 98 0.71 -20.60 -6.99
N PRO A 99 1.05 -20.94 -5.73
CA PRO A 99 2.43 -20.84 -5.24
C PRO A 99 3.35 -21.78 -6.05
N ASN A 100 4.66 -21.60 -5.91
CA ASN A 100 5.63 -22.56 -6.46
C ASN A 100 5.29 -23.96 -5.93
N PRO A 101 5.18 -25.00 -6.78
CA PRO A 101 4.76 -26.34 -6.36
C PRO A 101 5.72 -27.01 -5.36
N ASN A 102 6.96 -26.53 -5.26
CA ASN A 102 7.97 -26.99 -4.30
C ASN A 102 8.01 -26.16 -3.01
N LYS A 103 7.15 -25.14 -2.88
CA LYS A 103 7.05 -24.28 -1.70
C LYS A 103 5.64 -24.39 -1.13
N SER A 104 5.52 -24.62 0.17
CA SER A 104 4.24 -24.64 0.86
C SER A 104 4.43 -24.33 2.33
N ASN A 105 3.41 -23.75 2.95
CA ASN A 105 3.28 -23.58 4.39
C ASN A 105 1.84 -23.86 4.83
N ILE A 106 1.54 -23.62 6.10
CA ILE A 106 0.20 -23.87 6.65
C ILE A 106 -0.91 -23.07 5.95
N VAL A 107 -0.65 -21.84 5.51
CA VAL A 107 -1.61 -21.02 4.76
C VAL A 107 -2.00 -21.70 3.45
N THR A 108 -1.00 -22.13 2.67
CA THR A 108 -1.27 -22.77 1.37
C THR A 108 -2.00 -24.10 1.50
N LYS A 109 -1.73 -24.86 2.58
CA LYS A 109 -2.43 -26.11 2.90
C LYS A 109 -3.89 -25.85 3.26
N LEU A 110 -4.14 -24.94 4.21
CA LEU A 110 -5.49 -24.55 4.61
C LEU A 110 -6.30 -24.00 3.42
N TYR A 111 -5.68 -23.21 2.55
CA TYR A 111 -6.33 -22.68 1.34
C TYR A 111 -6.78 -23.79 0.39
N SER A 112 -5.89 -24.75 0.10
CA SER A 112 -6.16 -25.90 -0.77
C SER A 112 -7.20 -26.84 -0.18
N GLU A 113 -7.02 -27.28 1.07
CA GLU A 113 -7.85 -28.30 1.72
C GLU A 113 -9.29 -27.82 1.95
N ASN A 114 -9.49 -26.50 2.04
CA ASN A 114 -10.80 -25.89 2.25
C ASN A 114 -11.38 -25.25 0.97
N ASN A 115 -10.87 -25.61 -0.21
CA ASN A 115 -11.40 -25.17 -1.51
C ASN A 115 -11.58 -23.65 -1.64
N GLN A 116 -10.62 -22.86 -1.14
CA GLN A 116 -10.71 -21.40 -1.16
C GLN A 116 -10.41 -20.78 -2.54
N GLN A 117 -10.12 -21.61 -3.54
CA GLN A 117 -9.82 -21.18 -4.90
C GLN A 117 -10.96 -20.37 -5.53
N GLY A 118 -10.63 -19.23 -6.13
CA GLY A 118 -11.58 -18.34 -6.80
C GLY A 118 -12.39 -17.43 -5.86
N THR A 119 -12.16 -17.52 -4.55
CA THR A 119 -12.78 -16.59 -3.58
C THR A 119 -11.97 -15.30 -3.50
N VAL A 120 -12.66 -14.18 -3.25
CA VAL A 120 -12.00 -12.88 -3.00
C VAL A 120 -11.13 -12.98 -1.75
N HIS A 121 -9.94 -12.38 -1.79
CA HIS A 121 -8.95 -12.44 -0.70
C HIS A 121 -9.48 -11.98 0.66
N SER A 122 -10.45 -11.05 0.75
CA SER A 122 -11.07 -10.70 2.03
C SER A 122 -11.84 -11.87 2.66
N VAL A 123 -12.49 -12.70 1.83
CA VAL A 123 -13.27 -13.86 2.28
C VAL A 123 -12.34 -15.02 2.64
N SER A 124 -11.43 -15.41 1.73
CA SER A 124 -10.47 -16.47 2.03
C SER A 124 -9.51 -16.07 3.14
N GLY A 125 -9.02 -14.83 3.16
CA GLY A 125 -8.17 -14.30 4.21
C GLY A 125 -8.83 -14.37 5.58
N ALA A 126 -10.12 -14.00 5.68
CA ALA A 126 -10.90 -14.12 6.91
C ALA A 126 -11.03 -15.57 7.38
N PHE A 127 -11.29 -16.50 6.45
CA PHE A 127 -11.39 -17.93 6.76
C PHE A 127 -10.05 -18.49 7.26
N ILE A 128 -8.96 -18.22 6.55
CA ILE A 128 -7.63 -18.69 6.88
C ILE A 128 -7.17 -18.11 8.22
N ALA A 129 -7.36 -16.80 8.43
CA ALA A 129 -7.05 -16.15 9.69
C ALA A 129 -7.75 -16.84 10.86
N LYS A 130 -9.07 -17.07 10.77
CA LYS A 130 -9.82 -17.78 11.82
C LYS A 130 -9.19 -19.14 12.14
N LYS A 131 -8.85 -19.93 11.11
CA LYS A 131 -8.23 -21.25 11.30
C LYS A 131 -6.85 -21.20 11.94
N LEU A 132 -6.04 -20.19 11.59
CA LEU A 132 -4.75 -19.98 12.24
C LEU A 132 -4.96 -19.65 13.72
N LEU A 133 -5.85 -18.70 14.05
CA LEU A 133 -6.09 -18.28 15.43
C LEU A 133 -6.66 -19.40 16.32
N GLU A 134 -7.59 -20.22 15.78
CA GLU A 134 -8.09 -21.43 16.43
C GLU A 134 -6.93 -22.39 16.78
N SER A 135 -5.94 -22.54 15.89
CA SER A 135 -4.80 -23.43 16.14
C SER A 135 -3.87 -22.96 17.27
N TYR A 136 -3.87 -21.65 17.55
CA TYR A 136 -3.17 -21.05 18.69
C TYR A 136 -3.98 -21.12 20.01
N GLY A 137 -5.20 -21.65 19.98
CA GLY A 137 -6.07 -21.74 21.16
C GLY A 137 -6.60 -20.39 21.63
N LEU A 138 -6.69 -19.40 20.73
CA LEU A 138 -7.29 -18.10 21.04
C LEU A 138 -8.82 -18.24 21.22
N PRO A 139 -9.45 -17.38 22.05
CA PRO A 139 -10.90 -17.43 22.28
C PRO A 139 -11.74 -17.30 21.01
N ASP A 140 -12.85 -18.03 20.93
CA ASP A 140 -13.73 -18.07 19.74
C ASP A 140 -14.27 -16.68 19.38
N ASP A 141 -14.64 -15.87 20.37
CA ASP A 141 -15.13 -14.50 20.17
C ASP A 141 -14.06 -13.58 19.58
N PHE A 142 -12.80 -13.73 20.00
CA PHE A 142 -11.66 -13.05 19.42
C PHE A 142 -11.42 -13.50 17.97
N ASN A 143 -11.46 -14.81 17.71
CA ASN A 143 -11.25 -15.39 16.37
C ASN A 143 -12.33 -14.90 15.39
N ASP A 144 -13.58 -14.91 15.83
CA ASP A 144 -14.73 -14.40 15.08
C ASP A 144 -14.62 -12.90 14.83
N ALA A 145 -14.16 -12.14 15.82
CA ALA A 145 -13.96 -10.70 15.67
C ALA A 145 -12.89 -10.40 14.61
N VAL A 146 -11.69 -10.97 14.72
CA VAL A 146 -10.60 -10.77 13.74
C VAL A 146 -11.03 -11.22 12.34
N SER A 147 -11.67 -12.38 12.22
CA SER A 147 -12.19 -12.89 10.94
C SER A 147 -13.22 -11.93 10.32
N SER A 148 -14.15 -11.41 11.13
CA SER A 148 -15.17 -10.44 10.66
C SER A 148 -14.55 -9.13 10.18
N ILE A 149 -13.53 -8.63 10.87
CA ILE A 149 -12.80 -7.40 10.50
C ILE A 149 -12.10 -7.60 9.16
N ILE A 150 -11.38 -8.72 8.99
CA ILE A 150 -10.73 -9.06 7.72
C ILE A 150 -11.76 -9.21 6.61
N ARG A 151 -12.89 -9.86 6.83
CA ARG A 151 -13.90 -10.03 5.77
C ARG A 151 -14.42 -8.69 5.22
N ALA A 152 -14.46 -7.66 6.05
CA ALA A 152 -15.00 -6.34 5.71
C ALA A 152 -14.04 -5.41 4.95
N HIS A 153 -12.74 -5.73 4.85
CA HIS A 153 -11.75 -4.77 4.30
C HIS A 153 -11.87 -4.52 2.80
N VAL A 154 -12.56 -5.39 2.05
CA VAL A 154 -12.94 -5.13 0.65
C VAL A 154 -14.45 -4.90 0.59
N ARG A 155 -14.83 -3.65 0.28
CA ARG A 155 -16.24 -3.24 0.24
C ARG A 155 -16.94 -3.75 -1.02
N PRO A 156 -18.06 -4.49 -0.88
CA PRO A 156 -18.93 -4.80 -2.01
C PRO A 156 -19.50 -3.52 -2.64
N PRO A 157 -19.69 -3.47 -3.97
CA PRO A 157 -20.17 -2.28 -4.66
C PRO A 157 -21.62 -1.92 -4.30
N LYS A 158 -22.42 -2.88 -3.83
CA LYS A 158 -23.80 -2.69 -3.38
C LYS A 158 -24.02 -3.45 -2.09
N LEU A 159 -24.49 -2.75 -1.07
CA LEU A 159 -24.85 -3.31 0.22
C LEU A 159 -26.28 -2.88 0.56
N THR A 160 -27.08 -3.80 1.08
CA THR A 160 -28.29 -3.41 1.82
C THR A 160 -27.89 -2.81 3.17
N PRO A 161 -28.78 -2.05 3.84
CA PRO A 161 -28.51 -1.55 5.18
C PRO A 161 -28.11 -2.66 6.18
N GLU A 162 -28.73 -3.83 6.08
CA GLU A 162 -28.44 -4.97 6.95
C GLU A 162 -27.06 -5.55 6.69
N GLN A 163 -26.67 -5.69 5.41
CA GLN A 163 -25.33 -6.15 5.05
C GLN A 163 -24.25 -5.12 5.43
N TYR A 164 -24.58 -3.83 5.35
CA TYR A 164 -23.69 -2.78 5.80
C TYR A 164 -23.46 -2.87 7.31
N ASP A 165 -24.52 -3.05 8.11
CA ASP A 165 -24.41 -3.21 9.55
C ASP A 165 -23.64 -4.49 9.92
N GLU A 166 -23.86 -5.60 9.20
CA GLU A 166 -23.11 -6.85 9.39
C GLU A 166 -21.60 -6.66 9.19
N LEU A 167 -21.20 -5.96 8.12
CA LEU A 167 -19.78 -5.77 7.80
C LEU A 167 -19.12 -4.64 8.60
N TYR A 168 -19.82 -3.53 8.79
CA TYR A 168 -19.25 -2.26 9.26
C TYR A 168 -19.86 -1.75 10.57
N GLY A 169 -20.73 -2.52 11.22
CA GLY A 169 -21.25 -2.20 12.56
C GLY A 169 -20.16 -2.10 13.62
N LYS A 170 -19.04 -2.85 13.44
CA LYS A 170 -17.83 -2.73 14.27
C LYS A 170 -16.95 -1.58 13.79
N VAL A 171 -16.39 -0.81 14.72
CA VAL A 171 -15.47 0.29 14.39
C VAL A 171 -14.16 -0.26 13.80
N GLU A 172 -13.71 -1.42 14.26
CA GLU A 172 -12.50 -2.09 13.78
C GLU A 172 -12.59 -2.46 12.29
N SER A 173 -13.75 -2.93 11.82
CA SER A 173 -14.00 -3.21 10.40
C SER A 173 -13.87 -1.95 9.54
N ARG A 174 -14.40 -0.83 10.03
CA ARG A 174 -14.32 0.47 9.36
C ARG A 174 -12.89 1.00 9.34
N ILE A 175 -12.17 0.84 10.44
CA ILE A 175 -10.75 1.23 10.57
C ILE A 175 -9.88 0.45 9.57
N LEU A 176 -10.01 -0.88 9.51
CA LEU A 176 -9.20 -1.68 8.58
C LEU A 176 -9.50 -1.31 7.12
N TYR A 177 -10.77 -1.12 6.78
CA TYR A 177 -11.17 -0.64 5.44
C TYR A 177 -10.54 0.72 5.11
N ASP A 178 -10.64 1.69 6.02
CA ASP A 178 -10.07 3.02 5.80
C ASP A 178 -8.54 2.96 5.66
N ALA A 179 -7.86 2.24 6.56
CA ALA A 179 -6.40 2.12 6.54
C ALA A 179 -5.88 1.45 5.26
N ASP A 180 -6.47 0.33 4.86
CA ASP A 180 -6.13 -0.41 3.63
C ASP A 180 -6.29 0.47 2.39
N THR A 181 -7.47 1.08 2.25
CA THR A 181 -7.81 1.84 1.06
C THR A 181 -7.05 3.16 0.99
N MET A 182 -6.77 3.84 2.11
CA MET A 182 -5.98 5.06 2.14
C MET A 182 -4.55 4.82 1.64
N ASP A 183 -3.88 3.75 2.08
CA ASP A 183 -2.48 3.46 1.72
C ASP A 183 -2.29 3.33 0.19
N ALA A 184 -3.33 2.89 -0.53
CA ALA A 184 -3.29 2.73 -1.98
C ALA A 184 -3.79 3.96 -2.76
N ASN A 185 -4.44 4.94 -2.12
CA ASN A 185 -5.20 6.00 -2.81
C ASN A 185 -4.79 7.43 -2.48
N VAL A 186 -4.36 7.74 -1.24
CA VAL A 186 -4.03 9.11 -0.81
C VAL A 186 -2.68 9.17 -0.09
N GLY A 187 -2.00 10.31 -0.17
CA GLY A 187 -0.71 10.53 0.49
C GLY A 187 0.49 10.00 -0.31
N TYR A 188 1.66 10.12 0.29
CA TYR A 188 2.95 9.81 -0.31
C TYR A 188 3.15 8.31 -0.50
N THR A 189 2.54 7.45 0.31
CA THR A 189 2.56 5.99 0.06
C THR A 189 1.78 5.62 -1.21
N ALA A 190 0.64 6.27 -1.43
CA ALA A 190 -0.12 6.13 -2.67
C ALA A 190 0.59 6.76 -3.88
N PHE A 191 1.27 7.89 -3.71
CA PHE A 191 2.12 8.49 -4.75
C PHE A 191 3.28 7.57 -5.14
N TYR A 192 4.01 7.02 -4.17
CA TYR A 192 5.06 6.04 -4.40
C TYR A 192 4.55 4.85 -5.23
N ARG A 193 3.40 4.30 -4.83
CA ARG A 193 2.73 3.22 -5.56
C ARG A 193 2.36 3.65 -6.98
N ASN A 194 1.83 4.87 -7.15
CA ASN A 194 1.45 5.43 -8.43
C ASN A 194 2.66 5.52 -9.38
N VAL A 195 3.78 6.09 -8.93
CA VAL A 195 5.04 6.15 -9.69
C VAL A 195 5.39 4.78 -10.24
N HIS A 196 5.46 3.76 -9.38
CA HIS A 196 5.88 2.41 -9.76
C HIS A 196 4.89 1.68 -10.67
N ILE A 197 3.59 1.92 -10.54
CA ILE A 197 2.59 1.36 -11.45
C ILE A 197 2.78 1.94 -12.87
N HIS A 198 2.85 3.26 -12.97
CA HIS A 198 2.89 3.96 -14.24
C HIS A 198 4.22 3.79 -14.97
N SER A 199 5.33 3.89 -14.24
CA SER A 199 6.68 3.76 -14.80
C SER A 199 6.96 2.36 -15.33
N TYR A 200 6.66 1.30 -14.57
CA TYR A 200 6.78 -0.06 -15.07
C TYR A 200 5.95 -0.27 -16.34
N GLY A 201 4.67 0.14 -16.33
CA GLY A 201 3.81 -0.01 -17.51
C GLY A 201 4.36 0.76 -18.73
N ALA A 202 4.93 1.94 -18.53
CA ALA A 202 5.53 2.75 -19.59
C ALA A 202 6.84 2.13 -20.13
N ILE A 203 7.71 1.63 -19.25
CA ILE A 203 8.95 0.91 -19.60
C ILE A 203 8.64 -0.31 -20.46
N GLN A 204 7.61 -1.10 -20.10
CA GLN A 204 7.16 -2.24 -20.92
C GLN A 204 6.67 -1.82 -22.32
N ARG A 205 6.32 -0.54 -22.52
CA ARG A 205 5.90 0.04 -23.81
C ARG A 205 6.99 0.86 -24.51
N GLY A 206 8.24 0.81 -24.02
CA GLY A 206 9.40 1.41 -24.68
C GLY A 206 9.98 2.65 -24.02
N GLY A 207 9.46 3.10 -22.88
CA GLY A 207 10.11 4.17 -22.11
C GLY A 207 9.20 4.87 -21.11
N PHE A 208 9.82 5.55 -20.13
CA PHE A 208 9.12 6.38 -19.14
C PHE A 208 9.52 7.85 -19.33
N ASP A 209 8.54 8.71 -19.61
CA ASP A 209 8.71 10.16 -19.67
C ASP A 209 8.26 10.78 -18.34
N LEU A 210 9.24 11.24 -17.57
CA LEU A 210 9.02 11.86 -16.27
C LEU A 210 8.22 13.18 -16.38
N SER A 211 8.48 13.98 -17.40
CA SER A 211 7.78 15.28 -17.57
C SER A 211 6.31 15.05 -17.88
N ALA A 212 6.02 14.11 -18.79
CA ALA A 212 4.66 13.72 -19.12
C ALA A 212 3.94 13.02 -17.95
N TYR A 213 4.66 12.23 -17.14
CA TYR A 213 4.10 11.67 -15.92
C TYR A 213 3.61 12.75 -14.95
N VAL A 214 4.44 13.77 -14.68
CA VAL A 214 4.07 14.89 -13.80
C VAL A 214 2.87 15.66 -14.35
N ASP A 215 2.80 15.92 -15.67
CA ASP A 215 1.66 16.62 -16.29
C ASP A 215 0.34 15.87 -16.15
N ASN A 216 0.38 14.54 -15.99
CA ASN A 216 -0.80 13.70 -15.84
C ASN A 216 -1.23 13.49 -14.39
N LEU A 217 -0.45 13.91 -13.39
CA LEU A 217 -0.79 13.74 -11.97
C LEU A 217 -2.15 14.34 -11.57
N PRO A 218 -2.57 15.53 -12.06
CA PRO A 218 -3.87 16.10 -11.68
C PRO A 218 -5.03 15.14 -11.94
N ARG A 219 -5.00 14.40 -13.06
CA ARG A 219 -6.03 13.42 -13.39
C ARG A 219 -6.15 12.32 -12.33
N TRP A 220 -5.04 11.89 -11.75
CA TRP A 220 -5.06 10.93 -10.65
C TRP A 220 -5.52 11.59 -9.35
N ILE A 221 -4.94 12.74 -8.99
CA ILE A 221 -5.23 13.45 -7.74
C ILE A 221 -6.71 13.84 -7.64
N ASP A 222 -7.28 14.40 -8.70
CA ASP A 222 -8.66 14.90 -8.69
C ASP A 222 -9.69 13.79 -8.48
N THR A 223 -9.37 12.55 -8.89
CA THR A 223 -10.25 11.39 -8.64
C THR A 223 -10.29 10.96 -7.18
N LYS A 224 -9.44 11.51 -6.31
CA LYS A 224 -9.31 11.09 -4.91
C LYS A 224 -10.08 11.95 -3.91
N TYR A 225 -10.64 13.08 -4.33
CA TYR A 225 -11.47 13.89 -3.42
C TYR A 225 -12.73 13.13 -2.97
N SER A 226 -13.49 12.56 -3.90
CA SER A 226 -14.68 11.76 -3.55
C SER A 226 -14.33 10.50 -2.75
N PHE A 227 -13.12 9.95 -2.96
CA PHE A 227 -12.65 8.81 -2.18
C PHE A 227 -12.52 9.13 -0.69
N VAL A 228 -12.05 10.34 -0.32
CA VAL A 228 -11.92 10.75 1.08
C VAL A 228 -13.30 10.83 1.74
N ASP A 229 -14.32 11.32 1.02
CA ASP A 229 -15.70 11.40 1.52
C ASP A 229 -16.30 10.02 1.82
N ASP A 230 -15.84 8.98 1.11
CA ASP A 230 -16.31 7.60 1.24
C ASP A 230 -15.65 6.81 2.39
N LEU A 231 -14.65 7.39 3.07
CA LEU A 231 -14.03 6.79 4.26
C LEU A 231 -15.04 6.72 5.41
N LEU A 232 -14.96 5.65 6.21
CA LEU A 232 -16.02 5.23 7.11
C LEU A 232 -15.89 5.82 8.53
N THR A 233 -14.68 6.09 8.98
CA THR A 233 -14.38 6.68 10.30
C THR A 233 -14.16 8.19 10.23
N GLU A 234 -14.36 8.89 11.35
CA GLU A 234 -14.10 10.34 11.41
C GLU A 234 -12.60 10.63 11.29
N SER A 235 -11.77 9.88 12.03
CA SER A 235 -10.32 9.99 11.94
C SER A 235 -9.77 9.56 10.57
N GLY A 236 -10.37 8.56 9.92
CA GLY A 236 -10.05 8.18 8.54
C GLY A 236 -10.28 9.33 7.57
N ARG A 237 -11.44 10.00 7.65
CA ARG A 237 -11.72 11.20 6.83
C ARG A 237 -10.73 12.35 7.11
N ASP A 238 -10.43 12.64 8.38
CA ASP A 238 -9.47 13.70 8.75
C ASP A 238 -8.05 13.42 8.22
N ILE A 239 -7.53 12.22 8.45
CA ILE A 239 -6.19 11.83 7.95
C ILE A 239 -6.18 11.73 6.43
N GLY A 240 -7.20 11.12 5.84
CA GLY A 240 -7.37 11.01 4.40
C GLY A 240 -7.37 12.37 3.69
N ALA A 241 -8.07 13.35 4.26
CA ALA A 241 -8.09 14.73 3.76
C ALA A 241 -6.69 15.38 3.81
N LYS A 242 -5.95 15.22 4.92
CA LYS A 242 -4.57 15.72 5.06
C LYS A 242 -3.64 15.09 4.02
N ARG A 243 -3.73 13.77 3.83
CA ARG A 243 -2.96 13.02 2.83
C ARG A 243 -3.31 13.43 1.39
N GLN A 244 -4.58 13.74 1.13
CA GLN A 244 -5.00 14.23 -0.17
C GLN A 244 -4.49 15.65 -0.45
N GLU A 245 -4.50 16.55 0.53
CA GLU A 245 -3.91 17.89 0.37
C GLU A 245 -2.40 17.83 0.16
N ARG A 246 -1.71 16.85 0.78
CA ARG A 246 -0.29 16.57 0.50
C ARG A 246 -0.05 16.16 -0.95
N ASN A 247 -0.91 15.34 -1.55
CA ASN A 247 -0.80 14.98 -2.97
C ASN A 247 -0.88 16.22 -3.87
N LYS A 248 -1.82 17.12 -3.59
CA LYS A 248 -1.97 18.37 -4.32
C LYS A 248 -0.75 19.29 -4.16
N THR A 249 -0.26 19.43 -2.93
CA THR A 249 0.94 20.21 -2.63
C THR A 249 2.17 19.64 -3.34
N LEU A 250 2.32 18.31 -3.34
CA LEU A 250 3.40 17.61 -4.03
C LEU A 250 3.36 17.87 -5.54
N TYR A 251 2.17 17.83 -6.16
CA TYR A 251 2.02 18.18 -7.58
C TYR A 251 2.44 19.63 -7.87
N GLN A 252 2.09 20.58 -7.01
CA GLN A 252 2.52 21.97 -7.16
C GLN A 252 4.05 22.08 -7.11
N MET A 253 4.68 21.44 -6.12
CA MET A 253 6.14 21.40 -6.00
C MET A 253 6.81 20.79 -7.24
N LEU A 254 6.29 19.65 -7.75
CA LEU A 254 6.81 19.01 -8.96
C LEU A 254 6.63 19.88 -10.20
N SER A 255 5.50 20.58 -10.31
CA SER A 255 5.23 21.50 -11.42
C SER A 255 6.15 22.71 -11.41
N GLU A 256 6.46 23.26 -10.24
CA GLU A 256 7.48 24.29 -10.08
C GLU A 256 8.87 23.77 -10.42
N GLU A 257 9.21 22.57 -9.98
CA GLU A 257 10.52 21.97 -10.25
C GLU A 257 10.79 21.80 -11.75
N LYS A 258 9.76 21.59 -12.56
CA LYS A 258 9.88 21.52 -14.03
C LYS A 258 10.43 22.80 -14.67
N GLN A 259 10.30 23.97 -14.03
CA GLN A 259 10.87 25.23 -14.53
C GLN A 259 12.40 25.19 -14.55
N HIS A 260 13.01 24.37 -13.70
CA HIS A 260 14.44 24.12 -13.62
C HIS A 260 14.71 22.61 -13.68
N PHE A 261 14.23 21.96 -14.75
CA PHE A 261 14.17 20.50 -14.87
C PHE A 261 15.49 19.80 -14.57
N ASP A 262 16.59 20.18 -15.25
CA ASP A 262 17.89 19.52 -15.07
C ASP A 262 18.46 19.68 -13.65
N LEU A 263 18.24 20.84 -13.04
CA LEU A 263 18.63 21.11 -11.66
C LEU A 263 17.84 20.22 -10.70
N ASN A 264 16.53 20.12 -10.88
CA ASN A 264 15.67 19.33 -10.00
C ASN A 264 15.72 17.83 -10.26
N LEU A 265 16.09 17.41 -11.46
CA LEU A 265 16.46 16.03 -11.74
C LEU A 265 17.71 15.62 -10.94
N LYS A 266 18.62 16.56 -10.68
CA LYS A 266 19.82 16.33 -9.87
C LYS A 266 19.57 16.45 -8.37
N TYR A 267 18.78 17.43 -7.93
CA TYR A 267 18.70 17.87 -6.53
C TYR A 267 17.31 17.83 -5.89
N GLY A 268 16.24 17.71 -6.68
CA GLY A 268 14.86 17.86 -6.25
C GLY A 268 14.04 16.56 -6.29
N LEU A 269 12.72 16.71 -6.15
CA LEU A 269 11.73 15.64 -6.19
C LEU A 269 11.66 14.94 -7.56
N LEU A 270 11.94 15.65 -8.66
CA LEU A 270 12.09 15.01 -9.98
C LEU A 270 13.22 13.95 -9.96
N GLY A 271 14.34 14.25 -9.30
CA GLY A 271 15.43 13.30 -9.09
C GLY A 271 15.06 12.12 -8.18
N VAL A 272 14.16 12.33 -7.23
CA VAL A 272 13.59 11.25 -6.40
C VAL A 272 12.73 10.31 -7.23
N ILE A 273 11.87 10.84 -8.12
CA ILE A 273 11.06 9.99 -9.01
C ILE A 273 11.97 9.24 -9.99
N ASP A 274 12.97 9.89 -10.57
CA ASP A 274 13.95 9.24 -11.45
C ASP A 274 14.68 8.09 -10.73
N TYR A 275 15.06 8.32 -9.47
CA TYR A 275 15.63 7.30 -8.59
C TYR A 275 14.65 6.14 -8.34
N PHE A 276 13.38 6.41 -7.99
CA PHE A 276 12.39 5.35 -7.82
C PHE A 276 12.25 4.51 -9.09
N VAL A 277 12.26 5.14 -10.26
CA VAL A 277 12.11 4.44 -11.54
C VAL A 277 13.34 3.57 -11.86
N LYS A 278 14.54 4.14 -11.75
CA LYS A 278 15.79 3.47 -12.17
C LYS A 278 16.38 2.55 -11.11
N GLY A 279 16.10 2.80 -9.84
CA GLY A 279 16.76 2.16 -8.71
C GLY A 279 18.19 2.68 -8.48
N ALA A 280 18.94 1.92 -7.69
CA ALA A 280 20.38 2.06 -7.47
C ALA A 280 21.04 0.66 -7.53
N GLU A 281 22.38 0.60 -7.44
CA GLU A 281 23.17 -0.64 -7.61
C GLU A 281 22.60 -1.85 -6.84
N ASP A 282 22.20 -1.65 -5.57
CA ASP A 282 21.62 -2.70 -4.72
C ASP A 282 20.12 -2.48 -4.39
N VAL A 283 19.45 -1.56 -5.09
CA VAL A 283 18.04 -1.22 -4.81
C VAL A 283 17.24 -1.32 -6.09
N SER A 284 16.28 -2.25 -6.12
CA SER A 284 15.42 -2.44 -7.28
C SER A 284 14.69 -1.14 -7.64
N GLY A 285 14.66 -0.81 -8.94
CA GLY A 285 13.79 0.22 -9.49
C GLY A 285 12.34 -0.28 -9.59
N THR A 286 11.79 -0.29 -10.80
CA THR A 286 10.37 -0.61 -11.03
C THR A 286 9.97 -2.08 -10.98
N ASP A 287 10.92 -3.02 -11.00
CA ASP A 287 10.59 -4.45 -11.11
C ASP A 287 10.11 -5.05 -9.78
N ASP A 288 10.85 -4.85 -8.68
CA ASP A 288 10.46 -5.28 -7.34
C ASP A 288 10.73 -4.18 -6.28
N PRO A 289 10.11 -2.99 -6.41
CA PRO A 289 10.47 -1.85 -5.58
C PRO A 289 10.17 -2.06 -4.10
N ASN A 290 11.18 -1.92 -3.24
CA ASN A 290 11.01 -1.97 -1.80
C ASN A 290 10.99 -0.55 -1.21
N CYS A 291 9.84 -0.14 -0.69
CA CYS A 291 9.62 1.21 -0.17
C CYS A 291 10.62 1.55 0.94
N ARG A 292 10.82 0.64 1.90
CA ARG A 292 11.71 0.86 3.04
C ARG A 292 13.18 1.01 2.60
N GLU A 293 13.62 0.19 1.65
CA GLU A 293 14.98 0.26 1.13
C GLU A 293 15.20 1.53 0.30
N GLN A 294 14.23 1.89 -0.55
CA GLN A 294 14.31 3.11 -1.35
C GLN A 294 14.34 4.37 -0.47
N MET A 295 13.51 4.43 0.57
CA MET A 295 13.54 5.55 1.53
C MET A 295 14.84 5.58 2.34
N SER A 296 15.33 4.42 2.83
CA SER A 296 16.61 4.35 3.53
C SER A 296 17.79 4.80 2.67
N TYR A 297 17.77 4.51 1.37
CA TYR A 297 18.80 4.97 0.44
C TYR A 297 18.75 6.48 0.25
N LEU A 298 17.54 7.06 0.11
CA LEU A 298 17.37 8.50 -0.02
C LEU A 298 18.00 9.22 1.18
N GLU A 299 17.71 8.77 2.39
CA GLU A 299 18.21 9.38 3.62
C GLU A 299 19.72 9.20 3.83
N ARG A 300 20.23 7.99 3.60
CA ARG A 300 21.60 7.62 3.98
C ARG A 300 22.64 7.90 2.91
N LYS A 301 22.24 7.97 1.64
CA LYS A 301 23.16 8.12 0.50
C LYS A 301 22.77 9.30 -0.38
N TRP A 302 21.56 9.30 -0.94
CA TRP A 302 21.16 10.27 -1.95
C TRP A 302 21.22 11.71 -1.42
N ILE A 303 20.52 12.01 -0.32
CA ILE A 303 20.45 13.35 0.26
C ILE A 303 21.83 13.85 0.72
N PRO A 304 22.64 13.09 1.48
CA PRO A 304 24.00 13.50 1.85
C PRO A 304 24.87 13.85 0.64
N GLU A 305 24.88 13.00 -0.40
CA GLU A 305 25.65 13.24 -1.61
C GLU A 305 25.23 14.55 -2.32
N ARG A 306 23.91 14.80 -2.43
CA ARG A 306 23.39 16.03 -3.04
C ARG A 306 23.73 17.27 -2.22
N LYS A 307 23.77 17.16 -0.89
CA LYS A 307 24.22 18.24 0.01
C LYS A 307 25.71 18.56 -0.19
N GLU A 308 26.56 17.56 -0.36
CA GLU A 308 27.99 17.77 -0.68
C GLU A 308 28.17 18.44 -2.04
N TRP A 309 27.38 18.05 -3.04
CA TRP A 309 27.40 18.68 -4.35
C TRP A 309 26.93 20.14 -4.29
N ALA A 310 25.88 20.42 -3.52
CA ALA A 310 25.35 21.76 -3.34
C ALA A 310 26.36 22.76 -2.75
N GLN A 311 27.34 22.30 -1.96
CA GLN A 311 28.42 23.14 -1.43
C GLN A 311 29.34 23.69 -2.52
N LYS A 312 29.35 23.07 -3.70
CA LYS A 312 30.18 23.49 -4.85
C LYS A 312 29.45 24.49 -5.76
N GLU A 313 28.15 24.68 -5.56
CA GLU A 313 27.33 25.63 -6.32
C GLU A 313 27.47 27.05 -5.74
N ASN A 314 27.33 28.08 -6.57
CA ASN A 314 27.54 29.48 -6.16
C ASN A 314 26.36 30.38 -6.53
N GLY A 315 26.22 31.49 -5.80
CA GLY A 315 25.26 32.55 -6.10
C GLY A 315 23.80 32.10 -5.97
N ASP A 316 22.93 32.55 -6.88
CA ASP A 316 21.50 32.26 -6.81
C ASP A 316 21.16 30.79 -7.11
N ILE A 317 22.01 30.07 -7.85
CA ILE A 317 21.87 28.62 -8.08
C ILE A 317 21.95 27.86 -6.77
N GLN A 318 22.87 28.25 -5.87
CA GLN A 318 23.02 27.60 -4.57
C GLN A 318 21.74 27.68 -3.73
N LYS A 319 21.04 28.82 -3.77
CA LYS A 319 19.75 28.99 -3.07
C LYS A 319 18.68 28.07 -3.63
N LEU A 320 18.56 27.99 -4.96
CA LEU A 320 17.61 27.10 -5.64
C LEU A 320 17.89 25.63 -5.30
N VAL A 321 19.15 25.21 -5.38
CA VAL A 321 19.58 23.84 -5.03
C VAL A 321 19.24 23.51 -3.58
N GLN A 322 19.50 24.43 -2.65
CA GLN A 322 19.18 24.22 -1.24
C GLN A 322 17.67 24.07 -1.01
N GLN A 323 16.85 24.85 -1.72
CA GLN A 323 15.40 24.73 -1.68
C GLN A 323 14.92 23.36 -2.20
N SER A 324 15.47 22.89 -3.32
CA SER A 324 15.15 21.56 -3.88
C SER A 324 15.50 20.43 -2.91
N ILE A 325 16.70 20.47 -2.32
CA ILE A 325 17.11 19.46 -1.33
C ILE A 325 16.22 19.49 -0.09
N ASN A 326 15.83 20.68 0.38
CA ASN A 326 14.93 20.80 1.54
C ASN A 326 13.56 20.17 1.24
N ARG A 327 13.00 20.37 0.04
CA ARG A 327 11.75 19.70 -0.38
C ARG A 327 11.88 18.18 -0.34
N VAL A 328 13.02 17.63 -0.77
CA VAL A 328 13.27 16.18 -0.70
C VAL A 328 13.35 15.69 0.75
N VAL A 329 14.00 16.44 1.63
CA VAL A 329 14.07 16.12 3.08
C VAL A 329 12.67 16.12 3.69
N ASP A 330 11.87 17.15 3.41
CA ASP A 330 10.49 17.25 3.91
C ASP A 330 9.62 16.11 3.38
N PHE A 331 9.76 15.77 2.09
CA PHE A 331 9.10 14.62 1.49
C PHE A 331 9.44 13.31 2.22
N CYS A 332 10.73 13.06 2.50
CA CYS A 332 11.16 11.84 3.18
C CYS A 332 10.61 11.78 4.61
N ASN A 333 10.67 12.88 5.36
CA ASN A 333 10.14 12.96 6.72
C ASN A 333 8.63 12.68 6.77
N LEU A 334 7.86 13.27 5.84
CA LEU A 334 6.43 13.05 5.75
C LEU A 334 6.10 11.63 5.30
N MET A 335 6.85 11.07 4.37
CA MET A 335 6.65 9.69 3.91
C MET A 335 6.95 8.68 5.03
N GLU A 336 7.99 8.89 5.83
CA GLU A 336 8.29 8.06 7.02
C GLU A 336 7.19 8.17 8.09
N ALA A 337 6.66 9.38 8.30
CA ALA A 337 5.50 9.58 9.17
C ALA A 337 4.28 8.79 8.65
N GLU A 338 3.98 8.87 7.36
CA GLU A 338 2.87 8.12 6.77
C GLU A 338 3.06 6.59 6.82
N CYS A 339 4.30 6.11 6.61
CA CYS A 339 4.66 4.70 6.73
C CYS A 339 4.49 4.16 8.15
N SER A 340 4.69 5.00 9.18
CA SER A 340 4.51 4.64 10.59
C SER A 340 3.09 4.91 11.11
N GLY A 341 2.13 5.09 10.21
CA GLY A 341 0.72 5.32 10.55
C GLY A 341 0.41 6.73 11.06
N LYS A 342 1.39 7.64 11.14
CA LYS A 342 1.20 8.99 11.67
C LYS A 342 0.50 9.89 10.65
N ALA A 343 -0.23 10.87 11.19
CA ALA A 343 -1.08 11.80 10.44
C ALA A 343 -0.28 12.69 9.50
#